data_AF-A0A1Z8WT73-F1
#
_entry.id   AF-A0A1Z8WT73-F1
#
_cell.length_a   1.000
_cell.length_b   1.000
_cell.length_c   1.000
_cell.angle_alpha   90.00
_cell.angle_beta   90.00
_cell.angle_gamma   90.00
#
_symmetry.space_group_name_H-M   'P 1'
#
loop_
_entity.id
_entity.type
_entity.pdbx_description
1 polymer ?
#
loop_
_entity_poly.entity_id
_entity_poly.type
_entity_poly.pdbx_seq_one_letter_code
_entity_poly.pdbx_strand_id
1 'polypeptide(L)' 'MDIGDLVCFKPPSTGCGSLTAVKYFQRIKNRINGKSGIIIQASGKNFFVIFGNELLVINKEYLALVKNES' A
#
# COMPACT_ATOMS: atom_id res chain seq x y z
N MET A 1 8.33 5.84 -8.16
CA MET A 1 7.36 4.79 -7.81
C MET A 1 6.75 4.42 -9.11
N ASP A 2 7.30 3.37 -9.66
CA ASP A 2 7.09 2.94 -11.02
C ASP A 2 6.68 1.46 -11.02
N ILE A 3 6.21 0.98 -12.15
CA ILE A 3 5.82 -0.43 -12.29
C ILE A 3 7.08 -1.28 -12.05
N GLY A 4 6.95 -2.31 -11.22
CA GLY A 4 8.05 -3.18 -10.79
C GLY A 4 8.68 -2.80 -9.46
N ASP A 5 8.39 -1.60 -8.92
CA ASP A 5 8.93 -1.20 -7.63
C ASP A 5 8.33 -2.03 -6.48
N LEU A 6 9.19 -2.38 -5.52
CA LEU A 6 8.80 -3.00 -4.26
C LEU A 6 8.30 -1.92 -3.28
N VAL A 7 7.10 -2.10 -2.77
CA VAL A 7 6.43 -1.16 -1.87
C VAL A 7 5.91 -1.83 -0.61
N CYS A 8 5.76 -1.06 0.45
CA CYS A 8 5.08 -1.47 1.67
C CYS A 8 3.88 -0.55 1.93
N PHE A 9 2.86 -1.08 2.59
CA PHE A 9 1.70 -0.30 3.00
C PHE A 9 2.06 0.57 4.21
N LYS A 10 2.02 1.89 4.02
CA LYS A 10 2.34 2.89 5.04
C LYS A 10 1.28 4.00 5.00
N PRO A 11 0.14 3.84 5.70
CA PRO A 11 -0.87 4.88 5.78
C PRO A 11 -0.31 6.11 6.53
N PRO A 12 -0.82 7.32 6.22
CA PRO A 12 -0.40 8.54 6.92
C PRO A 12 -0.71 8.43 8.42
N SER A 13 0.27 8.82 9.25
CA SER A 13 0.17 8.82 10.71
C SER A 13 -0.76 9.92 11.24
N THR A 14 -0.86 11.03 10.51
CA THR A 14 -1.70 12.19 10.83
C THR A 14 -2.77 12.34 9.75
N GLY A 15 -4.05 12.18 10.11
CA GLY A 15 -5.17 12.46 9.20
C GLY A 15 -6.40 11.54 9.30
N CYS A 16 -6.34 10.43 10.05
CA CYS A 16 -7.50 9.56 10.21
C CYS A 16 -8.29 9.88 11.47
N GLY A 17 -8.92 11.06 11.49
CA GLY A 17 -9.88 11.42 12.53
C GLY A 17 -11.19 10.62 12.44
N SER A 18 -11.47 9.95 11.31
CA SER A 18 -12.68 9.15 11.11
C SER A 18 -12.43 7.68 11.42
N LEU A 19 -13.30 7.10 12.26
CA LEU A 19 -13.30 5.66 12.60
C LEU A 19 -13.30 4.76 11.35
N THR A 20 -13.94 5.23 10.28
CA THR A 20 -13.99 4.55 8.98
C THR A 20 -12.61 4.39 8.34
N ALA A 21 -11.77 5.43 8.36
CA ALA A 21 -10.43 5.36 7.78
C ALA A 21 -9.51 4.44 8.60
N VAL A 22 -9.62 4.47 9.93
CA VAL A 22 -8.89 3.56 10.82
C VAL A 22 -9.26 2.10 10.54
N LYS A 23 -10.56 1.79 10.46
CA LYS A 23 -11.03 0.43 10.13
C LYS A 23 -10.57 -0.02 8.74
N TYR A 24 -10.57 0.88 7.76
CA TYR A 24 -10.07 0.59 6.43
C TYR A 24 -8.58 0.21 6.44
N PHE A 25 -7.73 1.00 7.09
CA PHE A 25 -6.30 0.70 7.18
C PHE A 25 -5.98 -0.57 7.96
N GLN A 26 -6.71 -0.83 9.05
CA GLN A 26 -6.57 -2.10 9.78
C GLN A 26 -6.94 -3.31 8.91
N ARG A 27 -8.01 -3.22 8.12
CA ARG A 27 -8.39 -4.29 7.19
C ARG A 27 -7.31 -4.55 6.15
N ILE A 28 -6.74 -3.51 5.55
CA ILE A 28 -5.64 -3.67 4.59
C ILE A 28 -4.42 -4.30 5.26
N LYS A 29 -4.02 -3.77 6.43
CA LYS A 29 -2.86 -4.29 7.19
C LYS A 29 -3.01 -5.78 7.54
N ASN A 30 -4.21 -6.20 7.92
CA ASN A 30 -4.51 -7.60 8.21
C ASN A 30 -4.51 -8.47 6.95
N ARG A 31 -5.01 -7.97 5.82
CA ARG A 31 -5.01 -8.68 4.53
C ARG A 31 -3.60 -8.96 4.01
N ILE A 32 -2.77 -7.91 3.99
CA ILE A 32 -1.38 -8.03 3.49
C ILE A 32 -0.47 -8.76 4.48
N ASN A 33 -0.87 -8.87 5.75
CA ASN A 33 -0.11 -9.50 6.83
C ASN A 33 1.34 -9.02 6.93
N GLY A 34 1.56 -7.71 6.78
CA GLY A 34 2.89 -7.10 6.81
C GLY A 34 3.80 -7.40 5.61
N LYS A 35 3.31 -8.08 4.56
CA LYS A 35 4.10 -8.35 3.35
C LYS A 35 4.36 -7.07 2.56
N SER A 36 5.51 -7.02 1.91
CA SER A 36 5.77 -6.08 0.81
C SER A 36 4.99 -6.51 -0.43
N GLY A 37 4.67 -5.56 -1.30
CA GLY A 37 4.00 -5.79 -2.56
C GLY A 37 4.77 -5.18 -3.73
N ILE A 38 4.42 -5.60 -4.95
CA ILE A 38 5.03 -5.11 -6.18
C ILE A 38 3.97 -4.34 -6.97
N ILE A 39 4.31 -3.14 -7.44
CA ILE A 39 3.44 -2.36 -8.33
C ILE A 39 3.38 -3.05 -9.69
N ILE A 40 2.18 -3.41 -10.14
CA ILE A 40 1.98 -4.02 -11.47
C ILE A 40 1.34 -3.07 -12.48
N GLN A 41 0.59 -2.06 -12.00
CA GLN A 41 -0.08 -1.10 -12.85
C GLN A 41 -0.34 0.22 -12.09
N ALA A 42 -0.31 1.33 -12.82
CA ALA A 42 -0.65 2.65 -12.31
C ALA A 42 -1.95 3.16 -12.95
N SER A 43 -2.87 3.70 -12.16
CA SER A 43 -4.08 4.36 -12.65
C SER A 43 -4.40 5.59 -11.82
N GLY A 44 -4.15 6.78 -12.39
CA GLY A 44 -4.37 8.06 -11.73
C GLY A 44 -3.63 8.18 -10.40
N LYS A 45 -4.38 8.31 -9.30
CA LYS A 45 -3.87 8.39 -7.91
C LYS A 45 -3.73 7.03 -7.22
N ASN A 46 -3.91 5.93 -7.94
CA ASN A 46 -3.85 4.58 -7.39
C ASN A 46 -2.79 3.73 -8.08
N PHE A 47 -2.27 2.75 -7.36
CA PHE A 47 -1.49 1.64 -7.88
C PHE A 47 -2.25 0.33 -7.67
N PHE A 48 -2.14 -0.56 -8.64
CA PHE A 48 -2.44 -1.97 -8.50
C PHE A 48 -1.18 -2.64 -7.97
N VAL A 49 -1.27 -3.24 -6.79
CA VAL A 49 -0.14 -3.82 -6.08
C VAL A 49 -0.46 -5.26 -5.73
N ILE A 50 0.44 -6.17 -6.06
CA ILE A 50 0.36 -7.57 -5.64
C ILE A 50 1.09 -7.72 -4.31
N PHE A 51 0.36 -8.07 -3.26
CA PHE A 51 0.90 -8.44 -1.95
C PHE A 51 0.84 -9.97 -1.77
N GLY A 52 1.92 -10.66 -2.11
CA GLY A 52 1.90 -12.13 -2.17
C GLY A 52 0.92 -12.63 -3.24
N ASN A 53 -0.22 -13.19 -2.83
CA ASN A 53 -1.24 -13.72 -3.76
C ASN A 53 -2.48 -12.80 -3.87
N GLU A 54 -2.50 -11.68 -3.16
CA GLU A 54 -3.61 -10.73 -3.23
C GLU A 54 -3.28 -9.54 -4.12
N LEU A 55 -4.20 -9.20 -5.03
CA LEU A 55 -4.15 -7.97 -5.80
C LEU A 55 -5.00 -6.91 -5.11
N LEU A 56 -4.39 -5.77 -4.76
CA LEU A 56 -5.07 -4.65 -4.12
C LEU A 56 -4.87 -3.37 -4.93
N VAL A 57 -5.91 -2.54 -4.96
CA VAL A 57 -5.83 -1.16 -5.46
C VAL A 57 -5.62 -0.25 -4.26
N ILE A 58 -4.48 0.43 -4.20
CA ILE A 58 -4.10 1.29 -3.09
C ILE A 58 -3.74 2.68 -3.62
N ASN A 59 -4.17 3.72 -2.91
CA ASN A 59 -3.77 5.09 -3.21
C ASN A 59 -2.24 5.23 -3.05
N LYS A 60 -1.61 5.94 -3.99
CA LYS A 60 -0.16 6.18 -4.01
C LYS A 60 0.38 6.76 -2.70
N GLU A 61 -0.41 7.59 -2.02
CA GLU A 61 -0.03 8.23 -0.75
C GLU A 61 0.07 7.26 0.43
N TYR A 62 -0.50 6.05 0.31
CA TYR A 62 -0.50 5.04 1.36
C TYR A 62 0.57 3.96 1.16
N LEU A 63 1.45 4.17 0.19
CA LEU A 63 2.55 3.27 -0.13
C LEU A 63 3.87 3.96 0.15
N ALA A 64 4.86 3.18 0.58
CA ALA A 64 6.24 3.62 0.69
C ALA A 64 7.14 2.68 -0.10
N LEU A 65 8.13 3.23 -0.80
CA LEU A 65 9.13 2.44 -1.51
C LEU A 65 9.99 1.69 -0.51
N VAL A 66 10.15 0.39 -0.71
CA VAL A 66 11.15 -0.40 -0.01
C VAL A 66 12.46 -0.20 -0.76
N LYS A 67 13.28 0.75 -0.29
CA LYS A 67 14.65 0.87 -0.78
C LYS A 67 15.50 -0.18 -0.07
N ASN A 68 16.22 -0.98 -0.83
CA ASN A 68 17.35 -1.71 -0.27
C ASN A 68 18.44 -0.67 0.00
N GLU A 69 18.68 -0.34 1.26
CA GLU A 69 19.96 0.28 1.64
C GLU A 69 21.02 -0.79 1.39
N SER A 70 21.80 -0.60 0.34
CA SER A 70 22.99 -1.41 0.04
C SER A 70 24.20 -0.80 0.72
#